data_AF-A0A838YJ83-F1
#
_entry.id   AF-A0A838YJ83-F1
#
_cell.length_a   1.000
_cell.length_b   1.000
_cell.length_c   1.000
_cell.angle_alpha   90.00
_cell.angle_beta   90.00
_cell.angle_gamma   90.00
#
_symmetry.space_group_name_H-M   'P 1'
#
loop_
_entity.id
_entity.type
_entity.pdbx_description
1 polymer ?
#
loop_
_entity_poly.entity_id
_entity_poly.type
_entity_poly.pdbx_seq_one_letter_code
_entity_poly.pdbx_strand_id
1 'polypeptide(L)' 'MDWNKKLDGDYLAMVELTREIGSLVEKSVNCGNTELTPLDIEHILKMTSDVTLGVKSKSPELTV' A
#
# COMPACT_ATOMS: atom_id res chain seq x y z
N MET A 1 13.02 -24.57 -0.45
CA MET A 1 11.63 -24.44 0.07
C MET A 1 11.38 -23.11 0.82
N ASP A 2 12.40 -22.27 1.09
CA ASP A 2 12.23 -21.00 1.84
C ASP A 2 11.73 -19.81 1.03
N TRP A 3 12.00 -19.75 -0.29
CA TRP A 3 11.64 -18.60 -1.12
C TRP A 3 10.14 -18.33 -1.18
N ASN A 4 9.31 -19.39 -1.32
CA ASN A 4 7.85 -19.23 -1.34
C ASN A 4 7.30 -18.75 0.01
N LYS A 5 7.82 -19.26 1.14
CA LYS A 5 7.36 -18.84 2.47
C LYS A 5 7.70 -17.38 2.75
N LYS A 6 8.89 -16.93 2.33
CA LYS A 6 9.29 -15.53 2.45
C LYS A 6 8.43 -14.63 1.55
N LEU A 7 8.19 -15.03 0.31
CA LEU A 7 7.35 -14.28 -0.63
C LEU A 7 5.90 -14.16 -0.15
N ASP A 8 5.32 -15.24 0.38
CA ASP A 8 3.97 -15.24 0.94
C ASP A 8 3.88 -14.31 2.17
N GLY A 9 4.90 -14.30 3.02
CA GLY A 9 5.00 -13.39 4.15
C GLY A 9 5.13 -11.93 3.74
N ASP A 10 6.01 -11.62 2.78
CA ASP A 10 6.21 -10.27 2.26
C ASP A 10 4.94 -9.76 1.54
N TYR A 11 4.25 -10.64 0.79
CA TYR A 11 2.98 -10.31 0.15
C TYR A 11 1.88 -10.03 1.19
N LEU A 12 1.74 -10.86 2.22
CA LEU A 12 0.77 -10.65 3.28
C LEU A 12 0.99 -9.32 4.00
N ALA A 13 2.24 -9.00 4.34
CA ALA A 13 2.60 -7.73 4.96
C ALA A 13 2.23 -6.53 4.08
N MET A 14 2.42 -6.62 2.76
CA MET A 14 2.02 -5.57 1.82
C MET A 14 0.50 -5.40 1.73
N VAL A 15 -0.26 -6.51 1.78
CA VAL A 15 -1.73 -6.48 1.82
C VAL A 15 -2.23 -5.80 3.09
N GLU A 16 -1.65 -6.16 4.25
CA GLU A 16 -2.01 -5.57 5.53
C GLU A 16 -1.71 -4.07 5.57
N LEU A 17 -0.51 -3.66 5.16
CA LEU A 17 -0.11 -2.25 5.07
C LEU A 17 -1.03 -1.45 4.15
N THR A 18 -1.34 -1.97 2.96
CA THR A 18 -2.23 -1.30 2.00
C THR A 18 -3.63 -1.13 2.58
N ARG A 19 -4.13 -2.13 3.32
CA ARG A 19 -5.44 -2.07 4.00
C ARG A 19 -5.46 -1.00 5.09
N GLU A 20 -4.41 -0.90 5.89
CA GLU A 20 -4.29 0.11 6.94
C GLU A 20 -4.27 1.53 6.35
N ILE A 21 -3.50 1.75 5.28
CA ILE A 21 -3.47 3.02 4.55
C ILE A 21 -4.87 3.37 4.02
N GLY A 22 -5.58 2.40 3.42
CA GLY A 22 -6.95 2.59 2.94
C GLY A 22 -7.90 3.03 4.06
N SER A 23 -7.84 2.37 5.22
CA SER A 23 -8.65 2.73 6.38
C SER A 23 -8.32 4.12 6.93
N LEU A 24 -7.04 4.51 6.92
CA LEU A 24 -6.60 5.84 7.36
C LEU A 24 -7.16 6.95 6.46
N VAL A 25 -7.05 6.77 5.14
CA VAL A 25 -7.58 7.70 4.14
C VAL A 25 -9.10 7.79 4.25
N GLU A 26 -9.79 6.64 4.36
CA GLU A 26 -11.25 6.60 4.51
C GLU A 26 -11.72 7.36 5.75
N LYS A 27 -11.06 7.16 6.90
CA LYS A 27 -11.38 7.89 8.14
C LYS A 27 -11.17 9.40 7.99
N SER A 28 -10.13 9.83 7.29
CA SER A 28 -9.87 11.25 7.05
C SER A 28 -10.92 11.87 6.12
N VAL A 29 -11.30 11.19 5.03
CA VAL A 29 -12.29 11.69 4.06
C VAL A 29 -13.73 11.62 4.59
N ASN A 30 -14.13 10.49 5.18
CA ASN A 30 -15.53 10.22 5.52
C ASN A 30 -15.88 10.60 6.96
N CYS A 31 -14.94 10.49 7.89
CA CYS A 31 -15.19 10.73 9.31
C CYS A 31 -14.69 12.10 9.79
N GLY A 32 -14.15 12.92 8.89
CA GLY A 32 -13.63 14.25 9.22
C GLY A 32 -12.48 14.22 10.22
N ASN A 33 -11.66 13.16 10.20
CA ASN A 33 -10.55 13.00 11.15
C ASN A 33 -9.58 14.19 11.02
N THR A 34 -9.39 14.94 12.10
CA THR A 34 -8.58 16.17 12.15
C THR A 34 -7.08 15.92 12.26
N GLU A 35 -6.66 14.66 12.46
CA GLU A 35 -5.25 14.29 12.61
C GLU A 35 -4.44 14.44 11.31
N LEU A 36 -5.10 14.32 10.15
CA LEU A 36 -4.45 14.42 8.85
C LEU A 36 -5.11 15.52 8.04
N THR A 37 -4.30 16.44 7.53
CA THR A 37 -4.76 17.46 6.60
C THR A 37 -4.98 16.84 5.21
N PRO A 38 -5.75 17.50 4.32
CA PRO A 38 -5.90 17.03 2.94
C PRO A 38 -4.55 16.85 2.20
N LEU A 39 -3.55 17.68 2.52
CA LEU A 39 -2.21 17.58 1.95
C LEU A 39 -1.48 16.31 2.42
N ASP A 40 -1.66 15.93 3.69
CA ASP A 40 -1.08 14.70 4.22
C ASP A 40 -1.69 13.47 3.53
N ILE A 41 -3.00 13.48 3.27
CA ILE A 41 -3.68 12.42 2.52
C ILE A 41 -3.18 12.33 1.08
N GLU A 42 -3.01 13.46 0.40
CA GLU A 42 -2.44 13.49 -0.94
C GLU A 42 -1.03 12.89 -0.98
N HIS A 43 -0.18 13.26 0.00
CA HIS A 43 1.16 12.70 0.10
C HIS A 43 1.17 11.19 0.37
N ILE A 44 0.34 10.70 1.29
CA ILE A 44 0.22 9.28 1.60
C ILE A 44 -0.20 8.49 0.35
N LEU A 45 -1.22 8.97 -0.37
CA LEU A 45 -1.70 8.34 -1.60
C LEU A 45 -0.63 8.33 -2.69
N LYS A 46 0.09 9.44 -2.86
CA LYS A 46 1.17 9.54 -3.84
C LYS A 46 2.32 8.58 -3.53
N MET A 47 2.80 8.54 -2.28
CA MET A 47 3.84 7.61 -1.85
C MET A 47 3.40 6.15 -2.07
N THR A 48 2.16 5.82 -1.73
CA THR A 48 1.61 4.46 -1.91
C THR A 48 1.56 4.09 -3.39
N SER A 49 1.14 5.02 -4.25
CA SER A 49 1.13 4.86 -5.71
C SER A 49 2.55 4.62 -6.26
N ASP A 50 3.51 5.46 -5.86
CA ASP A 50 4.90 5.37 -6.31
C ASP A 50 5.55 4.03 -5.93
N VAL A 51 5.32 3.57 -4.69
CA VAL A 51 5.78 2.25 -4.25
C VAL A 51 5.11 1.13 -5.04
N THR A 52 3.80 1.21 -5.26
CA THR A 52 3.05 0.19 -6.03
C THR A 52 3.55 0.09 -7.47
N LEU A 53 3.79 1.23 -8.13
CA LEU A 53 4.37 1.30 -9.47
C LEU A 53 5.81 0.78 -9.50
N GLY A 54 6.61 1.11 -8.47
CA GLY A 54 7.96 0.60 -8.29
C GLY A 54 8.03 -0.92 -8.12
N VAL A 55 7.05 -1.52 -7.42
CA VAL A 55 6.94 -2.98 -7.30
C VAL A 55 6.50 -3.60 -8.63
N LYS A 56 5.47 -3.03 -9.27
CA LYS A 56 4.94 -3.53 -10.55
C LYS A 56 5.98 -3.51 -11.67
N SER A 57 6.84 -2.50 -11.70
CA SER A 57 7.93 -2.40 -12.68
C SER A 57 9.07 -3.40 -12.43
N LYS A 58 9.21 -3.92 -11.21
CA LYS A 58 10.24 -4.90 -10.83
C LYS A 58 9.74 -6.34 -10.82
N SER A 59 8.43 -6.56 -10.83
CA SER A 59 7.87 -7.89 -11.10
C SER A 59 8.01 -8.19 -12.60
N PRO A 60 8.83 -9.19 -13.02
CA PRO A 60 8.76 -9.66 -14.39
C PRO A 60 7.31 -10.10 -14.66
N GLU A 61 6.78 -9.78 -15.84
CA GLU A 61 5.49 -10.31 -16.27
C GLU A 61 5.51 -11.82 -16.05
N LEU A 62 4.64 -12.31 -15.15
CA LEU A 62 4.39 -13.74 -15.00
C LEU A 62 3.78 -14.20 -16.33
N THR A 63 4.65 -14.62 -17.24
CA THR A 63 4.27 -15.31 -18.46
C THR A 63 3.84 -16.70 -18.02
N VAL A 64 2.53 -16.90 -17.93
CA VAL A 64 1.90 -18.22 -17.75
C VAL A 64 1.88 -18.96 -19.07
#